data_AF-A0A368N6R3-F1
#
_entry.id   AF-A0A368N6R3-F1
#
_cell.length_a   1.000
_cell.length_b   1.000
_cell.length_c   1.000
_cell.angle_alpha   90.00
_cell.angle_beta   90.00
_cell.angle_gamma   90.00
#
_symmetry.space_group_name_H-M   'P 1'
#
loop_
_entity.id
_entity.type
_entity.pdbx_description
1 polymer ?
#
loop_
_entity_poly.entity_id
_entity_poly.type
_entity_poly.pdbx_seq_one_letter_code
_entity_poly.pdbx_strand_id
1 'polypeptide(L)'
;MKLTKLSLVIGTALLAIAGCDDGDDGDNGLTSLIAQTQLEVGDTNCPNGGTQVQSGLDNNTNGTLDADEVLDTSYVCSAGNTSVATAELLTTLNNPWFGAAQNKIAEAKSVWQQVIGTQPRSANGGVVTTKVAGKAKNVILFVGDGMGISTVTAARILEGQMQGGNGEEHMLSFDMMPFAGLAKTYNVDAQTPDSAGTMTAMMSGVKTDVGVIGVDEDIERGDCATVAGNELVTALELAEIAGKSTGLISTARITHATPAATYAKSADRNWEDVSDMPEAAVVAGCEDIAAQLVNFESLLESRYAGLDVDGLEVVMGGGRRHFLPKDAMYNSPDAVSSVEGDRTDGRDLTAEWQANHMDGVYIYDQSGFDAVDTETTAHLFGLFNESHMQYEADRANDVAGEPSLSEMTSKAIQVLDNNEDGFFLMVESGRIDHAHHAGSAYNALTDTIEFAKAVEAALALTNDEETLIIVTADHSHVFTIAGYPKRGNPILGKVVGIGSDEPTTASDGMPYTTLGYTNGRGFRNLGAETNADATYGLDPAAGRQDLGDVDTTSPGFHQEALVPMSSETHAGEDVGIYAQGPGAFLVNGTNEQNMIFHIMNLSGNLAEQANAKL
;
A
#
# COMPACT_ATOMS: atom_id res chain seq x y z
N MET A 1 -33.78 47.83 -41.62
CA MET A 1 -34.12 49.03 -42.40
C MET A 1 -34.81 48.58 -43.69
N LYS A 2 -35.85 49.30 -44.10
CA LYS A 2 -36.84 48.96 -45.13
C LYS A 2 -36.24 48.42 -46.45
N LEU A 3 -36.87 47.39 -47.00
CA LEU A 3 -36.82 47.07 -48.43
C LEU A 3 -37.42 48.23 -49.24
N THR A 4 -36.72 48.68 -50.28
CA THR A 4 -37.25 49.52 -51.36
C THR A 4 -37.12 48.78 -52.68
N LYS A 5 -38.28 48.46 -53.27
CA LYS A 5 -38.48 48.01 -54.64
C LYS A 5 -38.07 49.10 -55.63
N LEU A 6 -37.61 48.70 -56.81
CA LEU A 6 -37.83 49.47 -58.03
C LEU A 6 -38.31 48.52 -59.13
N SER A 7 -39.53 48.78 -59.60
CA SER A 7 -40.18 48.14 -60.74
C SER A 7 -40.04 49.08 -61.94
N LEU A 8 -39.88 48.55 -63.15
CA LEU A 8 -40.32 49.30 -64.33
C LEU A 8 -40.79 48.37 -65.45
N VAL A 9 -41.72 48.90 -66.22
CA VAL A 9 -42.89 48.28 -66.84
C VAL A 9 -42.94 48.77 -68.29
N ILE A 10 -43.19 47.81 -69.19
CA ILE A 10 -43.96 47.90 -70.46
C ILE A 10 -43.48 48.84 -71.57
N GLY A 11 -43.48 48.30 -72.80
CA GLY A 11 -44.20 48.94 -73.90
C GLY A 11 -43.41 49.24 -75.16
N THR A 12 -43.56 48.36 -76.15
CA THR A 12 -43.15 48.53 -77.55
C THR A 12 -43.79 49.73 -78.26
N ALA A 13 -43.01 50.41 -79.11
CA ALA A 13 -43.47 50.90 -80.43
C ALA A 13 -42.26 51.21 -81.35
N LEU A 14 -42.31 50.70 -82.58
CA LEU A 14 -41.38 50.95 -83.68
C LEU A 14 -41.37 52.42 -84.13
N LEU A 15 -40.22 52.92 -84.61
CA LEU A 15 -40.10 53.65 -85.88
C LEU A 15 -38.64 53.67 -86.36
N ALA A 16 -38.43 53.42 -87.65
CA ALA A 16 -37.13 53.28 -88.31
C ALA A 16 -36.52 54.61 -88.75
N ILE A 17 -35.18 54.75 -88.64
CA ILE A 17 -34.35 55.67 -89.44
C ILE A 17 -32.96 55.03 -89.64
N ALA A 18 -32.43 55.13 -90.86
CA ALA A 18 -31.20 54.54 -91.34
C ALA A 18 -29.95 55.42 -91.17
N GLY A 19 -28.78 54.78 -91.07
CA GLY A 19 -27.52 55.21 -91.71
C GLY A 19 -26.46 55.89 -90.84
N CYS A 20 -25.45 55.13 -90.42
CA CYS A 20 -24.01 55.25 -90.79
C CYS A 20 -23.11 54.51 -89.79
N ASP A 21 -22.16 53.73 -90.33
CA ASP A 21 -21.26 52.73 -89.73
C ASP A 21 -20.57 53.10 -88.40
N ASP A 22 -20.83 52.31 -87.37
CA ASP A 22 -19.83 51.83 -86.42
C ASP A 22 -19.09 50.61 -87.03
N GLY A 23 -17.79 50.50 -86.79
CA GLY A 23 -16.99 49.38 -87.31
C GLY A 23 -17.46 48.06 -86.71
N ASP A 24 -17.24 46.95 -87.44
CA ASP A 24 -17.64 45.61 -87.01
C ASP A 24 -17.35 45.38 -85.52
N ASP A 25 -18.40 45.18 -84.73
CA ASP A 25 -18.27 44.70 -83.36
C ASP A 25 -17.39 43.43 -83.40
N GLY A 26 -16.36 43.39 -82.57
CA GLY A 26 -15.60 42.15 -82.38
C GLY A 26 -16.54 41.04 -81.88
N ASP A 27 -16.24 39.79 -82.20
CA ASP A 27 -17.00 38.64 -81.68
C ASP A 27 -17.18 38.78 -80.15
N ASN A 28 -18.40 38.54 -79.67
CA ASN A 28 -18.68 38.51 -78.24
C ASN A 28 -17.69 37.57 -77.53
N GLY A 29 -17.05 38.04 -76.46
CA GLY A 29 -16.21 37.19 -75.62
C GLY A 29 -17.02 36.05 -75.00
N LEU A 30 -16.37 34.89 -74.80
CA LEU A 30 -16.99 33.74 -74.16
C LEU A 30 -17.47 34.08 -72.74
N THR A 31 -18.63 33.53 -72.35
CA THR A 31 -19.21 33.75 -71.03
C THR A 31 -18.39 32.99 -69.98
N SER A 32 -17.93 33.68 -68.93
CA SER A 32 -17.31 33.01 -67.78
C SER A 32 -18.38 32.54 -66.80
N LEU A 33 -18.32 31.27 -66.41
CA LEU A 33 -19.26 30.65 -65.47
C LEU A 33 -18.54 30.20 -64.19
N ILE A 34 -19.29 30.19 -63.09
CA ILE A 34 -18.85 29.69 -61.78
C ILE A 34 -19.88 28.66 -61.29
N ALA A 35 -19.40 27.47 -60.94
CA ALA A 35 -20.18 26.43 -60.27
C ALA A 35 -19.73 26.26 -58.82
N GLN A 36 -20.69 26.08 -57.91
CA GLN A 36 -20.42 25.83 -56.50
C GLN A 36 -21.06 24.52 -56.07
N THR A 37 -20.26 23.63 -55.50
CA THR A 37 -20.69 22.32 -55.01
C THR A 37 -20.42 22.25 -53.51
N GLN A 38 -21.44 21.93 -52.72
CA GLN A 38 -21.28 21.75 -51.28
C GLN A 38 -20.56 20.42 -51.01
N LEU A 39 -19.52 20.47 -50.19
CA LEU A 39 -18.76 19.30 -49.74
C LEU A 39 -19.22 18.88 -48.34
N GLU A 40 -19.47 17.59 -48.19
CA GLU A 40 -19.83 16.97 -46.92
C GLU A 40 -18.62 16.83 -45.99
N VAL A 41 -18.89 16.66 -44.69
CA VAL A 41 -17.85 16.35 -43.70
C VAL A 41 -17.18 15.01 -44.05
N GLY A 42 -15.84 14.98 -44.04
CA GLY A 42 -15.04 13.82 -44.45
C GLY A 42 -14.53 13.86 -45.89
N ASP A 43 -14.81 14.92 -46.66
CA ASP A 43 -14.23 15.11 -48.00
C ASP A 43 -12.69 15.23 -47.95
N THR A 44 -12.02 14.68 -48.96
CA THR A 44 -10.54 14.62 -49.01
C THR A 44 -9.87 15.99 -49.09
N ASN A 45 -10.55 17.01 -49.64
CA ASN A 45 -10.00 18.35 -49.81
C ASN A 45 -10.45 19.29 -48.68
N CYS A 46 -11.68 19.12 -48.17
CA CYS A 46 -12.18 19.82 -46.98
C CYS A 46 -12.71 18.83 -45.92
N PRO A 47 -11.84 18.28 -45.04
CA PRO A 47 -12.24 17.24 -44.08
C PRO A 47 -13.38 17.66 -43.14
N ASN A 48 -13.53 18.95 -42.87
CA ASN A 48 -14.59 19.50 -42.01
C ASN A 48 -15.82 19.99 -42.79
N GLY A 49 -15.97 19.57 -44.05
CA GLY A 49 -16.96 20.11 -44.98
C GLY A 49 -16.54 21.48 -45.52
N GLY A 50 -17.20 21.93 -46.59
CA GLY A 50 -16.87 23.20 -47.23
C GLY A 50 -17.61 23.37 -48.56
N THR A 51 -17.11 24.24 -49.41
CA THR A 51 -17.65 24.45 -50.76
C THR A 51 -16.51 24.40 -51.77
N GLN A 52 -16.67 23.56 -52.80
CA GLN A 52 -15.81 23.56 -53.98
C GLN A 52 -16.35 24.62 -54.96
N VAL A 53 -15.47 25.48 -55.45
CA VAL A 53 -15.80 26.52 -56.43
C VAL A 53 -14.99 26.27 -57.69
N GLN A 54 -15.69 26.02 -58.80
CA GLN A 54 -15.09 25.79 -60.11
C GLN A 54 -15.42 26.97 -61.03
N SER A 55 -14.45 27.42 -61.81
CA SER A 55 -14.64 28.51 -62.77
C SER A 55 -14.03 28.19 -64.13
N GLY A 56 -14.67 28.69 -65.19
CA GLY A 56 -14.27 28.39 -66.57
C GLY A 56 -14.98 29.28 -67.58
N LEU A 57 -14.73 28.99 -68.86
CA LEU A 57 -15.39 29.65 -69.99
C LEU A 57 -16.35 28.67 -70.64
N ASP A 58 -17.61 29.08 -70.82
CA ASP A 58 -18.66 28.34 -71.52
C ASP A 58 -18.36 28.36 -73.03
N ASN A 59 -17.45 27.47 -73.43
CA ASN A 59 -16.90 27.41 -74.78
C ASN A 59 -17.97 26.93 -75.78
N ASN A 60 -18.91 26.11 -75.31
CA ASN A 60 -19.98 25.57 -76.13
C ASN A 60 -21.26 26.45 -76.08
N THR A 61 -21.27 27.51 -75.26
CA THR A 61 -22.35 28.50 -75.08
C THR A 61 -23.69 27.91 -74.62
N ASN A 62 -23.66 26.83 -73.83
CA ASN A 62 -24.86 26.13 -73.37
C ASN A 62 -25.42 26.68 -72.03
N GLY A 63 -24.73 27.62 -71.38
CA GLY A 63 -25.13 28.25 -70.12
C GLY A 63 -24.85 27.42 -68.86
N THR A 64 -24.12 26.31 -68.98
CA THR A 64 -23.68 25.45 -67.88
C THR A 64 -22.19 25.22 -67.94
N LEU A 65 -21.52 25.12 -66.79
CA LEU A 65 -20.08 24.87 -66.75
C LEU A 65 -19.84 23.36 -66.82
N ASP A 66 -19.48 22.86 -68.00
CA ASP A 66 -19.19 21.44 -68.21
C ASP A 66 -17.79 21.07 -67.70
N ALA A 67 -17.55 19.78 -67.45
CA ALA A 67 -16.31 19.31 -66.79
C ALA A 67 -15.03 19.63 -67.59
N ASP A 68 -15.12 19.65 -68.92
CA ASP A 68 -14.02 20.01 -69.82
C ASP A 68 -13.84 21.53 -70.01
N GLU A 69 -14.74 22.34 -69.45
CA GLU A 69 -14.70 23.80 -69.51
C GLU A 69 -14.12 24.43 -68.22
N VAL A 70 -13.91 23.62 -67.17
CA VAL A 70 -13.33 24.07 -65.90
C VAL A 70 -11.85 24.42 -66.09
N LEU A 71 -11.51 25.69 -65.85
CA LEU A 71 -10.15 26.21 -65.94
C LEU A 71 -9.46 26.30 -64.58
N ASP A 72 -10.23 26.52 -63.51
CA ASP A 72 -9.71 26.58 -62.15
C ASP A 72 -10.69 25.95 -61.13
N THR A 73 -10.14 25.33 -60.10
CA THR A 73 -10.90 24.72 -58.99
C THR A 73 -10.27 25.14 -57.68
N SER A 74 -11.07 25.78 -56.82
CA SER A 74 -10.66 26.22 -55.49
C SER A 74 -11.61 25.68 -54.42
N TYR A 75 -11.13 25.65 -53.18
CA TYR A 75 -11.87 25.10 -52.04
C TYR A 75 -11.97 26.13 -50.93
N VAL A 76 -13.19 26.36 -50.44
CA VAL A 76 -13.44 27.16 -49.24
C VAL A 76 -13.85 26.20 -48.12
N CYS A 77 -12.88 25.77 -47.32
CA CYS A 77 -13.12 24.80 -46.27
C CYS A 77 -13.65 25.47 -44.98
N SER A 78 -14.59 24.79 -44.32
CA SER A 78 -15.00 25.17 -42.96
C SER A 78 -13.81 25.04 -42.02
N ALA A 79 -13.59 26.07 -41.19
CA ALA A 79 -12.56 26.01 -40.16
C ALA A 79 -12.85 24.82 -39.23
N GLY A 80 -11.82 24.04 -38.89
CA GLY A 80 -11.94 22.98 -37.89
C GLY A 80 -12.35 23.55 -36.53
N ASN A 81 -13.10 22.78 -35.75
CA ASN A 81 -13.48 23.19 -34.40
C ASN A 81 -12.21 23.30 -33.54
N THR A 82 -11.78 24.52 -33.20
CA THR A 82 -10.59 24.78 -32.37
C THR A 82 -10.93 24.90 -30.88
N SER A 83 -12.20 24.71 -30.52
CA SER A 83 -12.70 24.76 -29.14
C SER A 83 -13.57 23.55 -28.84
N VAL A 84 -13.39 22.96 -27.66
CA VAL A 84 -14.27 21.91 -27.11
C VAL A 84 -15.59 22.57 -26.70
N ALA A 85 -16.72 22.06 -27.19
CA ALA A 85 -18.01 22.62 -26.82
C ALA A 85 -18.36 22.28 -25.36
N THR A 86 -18.98 23.21 -24.62
CA THR A 86 -19.41 22.98 -23.23
C THR A 86 -20.28 21.73 -23.08
N ALA A 87 -21.12 21.42 -24.08
CA ALA A 87 -21.96 20.23 -24.09
C ALA A 87 -21.17 18.91 -24.21
N GLU A 88 -20.05 18.92 -24.94
CA GLU A 88 -19.15 17.77 -25.05
C GLU A 88 -18.43 17.54 -23.70
N LEU A 89 -18.02 18.63 -23.05
CA LEU A 89 -17.45 18.61 -21.69
C LEU A 89 -18.44 18.14 -20.63
N LEU A 90 -19.74 18.44 -20.73
CA LEU A 90 -20.73 18.05 -19.72
C LEU A 90 -20.75 16.54 -19.48
N THR A 91 -20.52 15.71 -20.51
CA THR A 91 -20.44 14.25 -20.34
C THR A 91 -19.22 13.82 -19.53
N THR A 92 -18.12 14.55 -19.64
CA THR A 92 -16.89 14.33 -18.86
C THR A 92 -17.03 14.90 -17.45
N LEU A 93 -17.53 16.13 -17.30
CA LEU A 93 -17.65 16.82 -16.02
C LEU A 93 -18.71 16.20 -15.10
N ASN A 94 -19.80 15.66 -15.66
CA ASN A 94 -20.84 14.97 -14.89
C ASN A 94 -20.53 13.49 -14.67
N ASN A 95 -19.37 13.00 -15.12
CA ASN A 95 -18.95 11.63 -14.87
C ASN A 95 -18.57 11.46 -13.38
N PRO A 96 -19.11 10.45 -12.67
CA PRO A 96 -18.81 10.25 -11.25
C PRO A 96 -17.32 10.11 -10.92
N TRP A 97 -16.53 9.46 -11.79
CA TRP A 97 -15.09 9.29 -11.63
C TRP A 97 -14.34 10.62 -11.74
N PHE A 98 -14.77 11.47 -12.67
CA PHE A 98 -14.21 12.80 -12.85
C PHE A 98 -14.48 13.68 -11.62
N GLY A 99 -15.71 13.67 -11.11
CA GLY A 99 -16.07 14.39 -9.88
C GLY A 99 -15.30 13.91 -8.65
N ALA A 100 -15.16 12.60 -8.47
CA ALA A 100 -14.40 12.02 -7.35
C ALA A 100 -12.92 12.44 -7.38
N ALA A 101 -12.28 12.42 -8.56
CA ALA A 101 -10.90 12.88 -8.73
C ALA A 101 -10.75 14.39 -8.44
N GLN A 102 -11.71 15.23 -8.83
CA GLN A 102 -11.69 16.66 -8.51
C GLN A 102 -11.77 16.92 -7.00
N ASN A 103 -12.60 16.17 -6.28
CA ASN A 103 -12.71 16.28 -4.82
C ASN A 103 -11.38 15.89 -4.14
N LYS A 104 -10.76 14.78 -4.57
CA LYS A 104 -9.45 14.35 -4.06
C LYS A 104 -8.35 15.40 -4.27
N ILE A 105 -8.36 16.09 -5.42
CA ILE A 105 -7.45 17.22 -5.68
C ILE A 105 -7.73 18.40 -4.73
N ALA A 106 -9.00 18.72 -4.47
CA ALA A 106 -9.36 19.82 -3.58
C ALA A 106 -8.96 19.53 -2.12
N GLU A 107 -9.16 18.30 -1.65
CA GLU A 107 -8.74 17.81 -0.33
C GLU A 107 -7.22 17.87 -0.18
N ALA A 108 -6.47 17.26 -1.11
CA ALA A 108 -5.01 17.28 -1.10
C ALA A 108 -4.47 18.72 -1.09
N LYS A 109 -5.08 19.62 -1.87
CA LYS A 109 -4.71 21.04 -1.89
C LYS A 109 -4.93 21.72 -0.53
N SER A 110 -6.05 21.44 0.14
CA SER A 110 -6.32 21.96 1.48
C SER A 110 -5.25 21.53 2.49
N VAL A 111 -4.91 20.24 2.51
CA VAL A 111 -3.87 19.67 3.39
C VAL A 111 -2.50 20.31 3.10
N TRP A 112 -2.10 20.39 1.83
CA TRP A 112 -0.86 21.07 1.44
C TRP A 112 -0.84 22.53 1.88
N GLN A 113 -1.95 23.26 1.77
CA GLN A 113 -2.06 24.66 2.17
C GLN A 113 -1.96 24.87 3.69
N GLN A 114 -2.52 23.96 4.48
CA GLN A 114 -2.37 23.93 5.94
C GLN A 114 -0.92 23.68 6.36
N VAL A 115 -0.25 22.73 5.69
CA VAL A 115 1.15 22.37 5.97
C VAL A 115 2.10 23.51 5.61
N ILE A 116 2.01 24.10 4.41
CA ILE A 116 2.97 25.12 3.93
C ILE A 116 2.67 26.54 4.41
N GLY A 117 1.60 26.74 5.19
CA GLY A 117 1.23 28.03 5.78
C GLY A 117 1.10 29.15 4.75
N THR A 118 0.09 29.12 3.87
CA THR A 118 -0.14 30.22 2.93
C THR A 118 -0.76 31.44 3.60
N GLN A 119 0.02 32.16 4.41
CA GLN A 119 -0.12 33.61 4.49
C GLN A 119 0.63 34.23 3.29
N PRO A 120 0.13 35.31 2.67
CA PRO A 120 0.86 36.00 1.60
C PRO A 120 2.25 36.38 2.11
N ARG A 121 3.28 36.07 1.31
CA ARG A 121 4.68 36.44 1.58
C ARG A 121 4.75 37.87 2.11
N SER A 122 5.21 38.04 3.34
CA SER A 122 5.72 39.33 3.79
C SER A 122 6.88 39.74 2.87
N ALA A 123 6.99 41.03 2.55
CA ALA A 123 7.98 41.61 1.65
C ALA A 123 9.46 41.34 2.04
N ASN A 124 9.70 40.64 3.16
CA ASN A 124 11.01 40.26 3.68
C ASN A 124 11.29 38.74 3.67
N GLY A 125 10.88 38.02 2.61
CA GLY A 125 11.56 36.79 2.14
C GLY A 125 11.72 35.58 3.08
N GLY A 126 11.18 35.59 4.30
CA GLY A 126 11.22 34.43 5.19
C GLY A 126 10.13 33.42 4.85
N VAL A 127 10.51 32.18 4.57
CA VAL A 127 9.58 31.05 4.57
C VAL A 127 9.07 30.90 6.01
N VAL A 128 7.76 31.03 6.21
CA VAL A 128 7.13 30.58 7.46
C VAL A 128 7.13 29.06 7.40
N THR A 129 8.21 28.42 7.85
CA THR A 129 8.20 26.99 8.11
C THR A 129 7.32 26.79 9.33
N THR A 130 6.14 26.21 9.15
CA THR A 130 5.48 25.49 10.25
C THR A 130 6.54 24.54 10.83
N LYS A 131 6.84 24.65 12.13
CA LYS A 131 7.82 23.78 12.78
C LYS A 131 7.22 22.37 12.80
N VAL A 132 7.60 21.54 11.83
CA VAL A 132 7.19 20.12 11.74
C VAL A 132 7.91 19.29 12.80
N ALA A 133 9.13 19.71 13.14
CA ALA A 133 9.93 19.05 14.17
C ALA A 133 9.23 19.08 15.54
N GLY A 134 8.95 17.90 16.09
CA GLY A 134 8.33 17.71 17.40
C GLY A 134 6.84 18.05 17.45
N LYS A 135 6.16 18.12 16.30
CA LYS A 135 4.72 18.36 16.26
C LYS A 135 3.92 17.07 16.52
N ALA A 136 4.47 15.89 16.21
CA ALA A 136 3.86 14.63 16.59
C ALA A 136 4.14 14.36 18.08
N LYS A 137 3.10 14.44 18.91
CA LYS A 137 3.11 13.92 20.27
C LYS A 137 3.22 12.38 20.22
N ASN A 138 2.46 11.77 19.32
CA ASN A 138 2.37 10.32 19.18
C ASN A 138 2.88 9.87 17.80
N VAL A 139 3.52 8.71 17.73
CA VAL A 139 3.96 8.09 16.47
C VAL A 139 3.48 6.64 16.44
N ILE A 140 2.80 6.24 15.36
CA ILE A 140 2.41 4.85 15.12
C ILE A 140 2.96 4.39 13.77
N LEU A 141 3.72 3.30 13.79
CA LEU A 141 4.19 2.61 12.60
C LEU A 141 3.42 1.29 12.44
N PHE A 142 2.63 1.19 11.39
CA PHE A 142 1.92 -0.02 10.97
C PHE A 142 2.70 -0.72 9.86
N VAL A 143 3.01 -2.00 10.06
CA VAL A 143 3.73 -2.85 9.11
C VAL A 143 2.89 -4.07 8.76
N GLY A 144 2.46 -4.17 7.51
CA GLY A 144 1.96 -5.44 6.97
C GLY A 144 3.14 -6.21 6.42
N ASP A 145 3.62 -7.23 7.13
CA ASP A 145 4.79 -8.03 6.71
C ASP A 145 4.47 -8.71 5.37
N GLY A 146 5.29 -8.47 4.34
CA GLY A 146 5.01 -8.95 2.98
C GLY A 146 3.83 -8.27 2.25
N MET A 147 3.25 -7.18 2.77
CA MET A 147 2.08 -6.51 2.19
C MET A 147 2.41 -5.62 0.98
N GLY A 148 2.86 -6.24 -0.11
CA GLY A 148 3.17 -5.57 -1.38
C GLY A 148 1.97 -4.93 -2.08
N ILE A 149 2.23 -4.21 -3.18
CA ILE A 149 1.18 -3.48 -3.94
C ILE A 149 0.10 -4.43 -4.49
N SER A 150 0.48 -5.63 -4.91
CA SER A 150 -0.48 -6.65 -5.37
C SER A 150 -1.36 -7.14 -4.22
N THR A 151 -0.79 -7.35 -3.03
CA THR A 151 -1.53 -7.73 -1.80
C THR A 151 -2.52 -6.65 -1.41
N VAL A 152 -2.10 -5.38 -1.33
CA VAL A 152 -3.00 -4.24 -1.04
C VAL A 152 -4.16 -4.18 -2.04
N THR A 153 -3.86 -4.29 -3.34
CA THR A 153 -4.87 -4.22 -4.40
C THR A 153 -5.88 -5.37 -4.27
N ALA A 154 -5.39 -6.60 -4.07
CA ALA A 154 -6.25 -7.77 -3.97
C ALA A 154 -7.10 -7.75 -2.68
N ALA A 155 -6.54 -7.29 -1.55
CA ALA A 155 -7.25 -7.20 -0.27
C ALA A 155 -8.38 -6.17 -0.33
N ARG A 156 -8.12 -5.00 -0.94
CA ARG A 156 -9.15 -3.98 -1.18
C ARG A 156 -10.31 -4.53 -2.02
N ILE A 157 -9.99 -5.25 -3.10
CA ILE A 157 -11.03 -5.86 -3.95
C ILE A 157 -11.82 -6.90 -3.14
N LEU A 158 -11.14 -7.75 -2.37
CA LEU A 158 -11.77 -8.77 -1.54
C LEU A 158 -12.72 -8.14 -0.52
N GLU A 159 -12.27 -7.13 0.23
CA GLU A 159 -13.09 -6.49 1.25
C GLU A 159 -14.33 -5.82 0.62
N GLY A 160 -14.16 -5.10 -0.48
CA GLY A 160 -15.30 -4.50 -1.17
C GLY A 160 -16.30 -5.53 -1.70
N GLN A 161 -15.83 -6.73 -2.10
CA GLN A 161 -16.69 -7.85 -2.47
C GLN A 161 -17.42 -8.45 -1.26
N MET A 162 -16.75 -8.58 -0.11
CA MET A 162 -17.35 -9.03 1.15
C MET A 162 -18.45 -8.08 1.62
N GLN A 163 -18.34 -6.79 1.31
CA GLN A 163 -19.36 -5.77 1.57
C GLN A 163 -20.49 -5.73 0.52
N GLY A 164 -20.50 -6.66 -0.44
CA GLY A 164 -21.52 -6.77 -1.49
C GLY A 164 -21.33 -5.82 -2.69
N GLY A 165 -20.20 -5.11 -2.75
CA GLY A 165 -19.78 -4.31 -3.90
C GLY A 165 -19.07 -5.14 -4.98
N ASN A 166 -18.53 -4.47 -6.00
CA ASN A 166 -17.71 -5.14 -7.02
C ASN A 166 -16.27 -5.38 -6.54
N GLY A 167 -15.80 -4.51 -5.66
CA GLY A 167 -14.49 -4.60 -5.01
C GLY A 167 -13.53 -3.51 -5.46
N GLU A 168 -13.40 -3.27 -6.77
CA GLU A 168 -12.32 -2.45 -7.32
C GLU A 168 -12.38 -0.95 -6.95
N GLU A 169 -13.57 -0.46 -6.60
CA GLU A 169 -13.82 0.91 -6.11
C GLU A 169 -13.68 1.08 -4.60
N HIS A 170 -13.54 -0.03 -3.85
CA HIS A 170 -13.37 0.01 -2.41
C HIS A 170 -12.07 0.70 -2.02
N MET A 171 -11.96 1.14 -0.78
CA MET A 171 -10.75 1.76 -0.24
C MET A 171 -10.53 1.17 1.15
N LEU A 172 -9.34 0.61 1.38
CA LEU A 172 -8.90 0.26 2.73
C LEU A 172 -8.72 1.54 3.54
N SER A 173 -8.70 1.42 4.87
CA SER A 173 -8.54 2.56 5.79
C SER A 173 -7.35 3.46 5.44
N PHE A 174 -6.19 2.86 5.12
CA PHE A 174 -4.97 3.59 4.76
C PHE A 174 -4.95 4.11 3.31
N ASP A 175 -5.84 3.65 2.43
CA ASP A 175 -5.96 4.21 1.07
C ASP A 175 -6.53 5.63 1.08
N MET A 176 -7.24 5.98 2.16
CA MET A 176 -7.84 7.29 2.38
C MET A 176 -6.84 8.30 2.98
N MET A 177 -5.64 7.85 3.39
CA MET A 177 -4.63 8.76 3.92
C MET A 177 -4.17 9.77 2.86
N PRO A 178 -3.89 11.03 3.24
CA PRO A 178 -3.65 12.12 2.30
C PRO A 178 -2.30 12.03 1.58
N PHE A 179 -1.34 11.27 2.11
CA PHE A 179 0.01 11.15 1.56
C PHE A 179 0.38 9.71 1.30
N ALA A 180 0.99 9.48 0.13
CA ALA A 180 1.46 8.18 -0.28
C ALA A 180 2.77 8.28 -1.09
N GLY A 181 3.58 7.24 -1.00
CA GLY A 181 4.86 7.10 -1.69
C GLY A 181 5.24 5.63 -1.82
N LEU A 182 6.46 5.39 -2.29
CA LEU A 182 7.05 4.06 -2.44
C LEU A 182 8.33 3.95 -1.61
N ALA A 183 8.59 2.77 -1.05
CA ALA A 183 9.82 2.42 -0.34
C ALA A 183 10.60 1.33 -1.10
N LYS A 184 11.88 1.58 -1.37
CA LYS A 184 12.83 0.59 -1.93
C LYS A 184 13.36 -0.30 -0.82
N THR A 185 13.11 -1.60 -0.92
CA THR A 185 13.22 -2.54 0.21
C THR A 185 14.52 -3.33 0.28
N TYR A 186 15.37 -3.30 -0.74
CA TYR A 186 16.66 -4.03 -0.76
C TYR A 186 17.48 -3.85 0.53
N ASN A 187 18.05 -4.95 1.04
CA ASN A 187 19.08 -4.94 2.08
C ASN A 187 20.45 -4.61 1.46
N VAL A 188 21.44 -4.28 2.28
CA VAL A 188 22.78 -3.88 1.79
C VAL A 188 23.40 -4.99 0.93
N ASP A 189 23.22 -6.26 1.32
CA ASP A 189 23.75 -7.45 0.64
C ASP A 189 22.73 -8.22 -0.23
N ALA A 190 21.44 -7.83 -0.25
CA ALA A 190 20.39 -8.56 -0.97
C ALA A 190 19.38 -7.66 -1.72
N GLN A 191 19.11 -8.01 -2.99
CA GLN A 191 18.09 -7.33 -3.81
C GLN A 191 16.67 -7.62 -3.34
N THR A 192 16.40 -8.89 -3.04
CA THR A 192 15.18 -9.32 -2.37
C THR A 192 15.52 -9.43 -0.89
N PRO A 193 14.91 -8.60 -0.04
CA PRO A 193 15.30 -8.51 1.36
C PRO A 193 14.66 -9.59 2.23
N ASP A 194 15.01 -9.60 3.51
CA ASP A 194 14.27 -10.26 4.57
C ASP A 194 13.73 -9.24 5.60
N SER A 195 12.78 -9.67 6.44
CA SER A 195 12.14 -8.81 7.45
C SER A 195 13.11 -8.18 8.47
N ALA A 196 14.24 -8.83 8.76
CA ALA A 196 15.17 -8.35 9.78
C ALA A 196 15.91 -7.07 9.35
N GLY A 197 16.50 -7.08 8.16
CA GLY A 197 17.23 -5.91 7.68
C GLY A 197 16.29 -4.77 7.26
N THR A 198 15.09 -5.07 6.76
CA THR A 198 14.08 -4.06 6.39
C THR A 198 13.51 -3.34 7.61
N MET A 199 13.18 -4.08 8.66
CA MET A 199 12.69 -3.47 9.90
C MET A 199 13.79 -2.73 10.66
N THR A 200 15.04 -3.22 10.60
CA THR A 200 16.19 -2.44 11.08
C THR A 200 16.30 -1.10 10.33
N ALA A 201 16.08 -1.08 9.01
CA ALA A 201 16.06 0.15 8.23
C ALA A 201 14.95 1.12 8.70
N MET A 202 13.72 0.62 8.88
CA MET A 202 12.58 1.46 9.28
C MET A 202 12.66 1.96 10.72
N MET A 203 13.35 1.21 11.61
CA MET A 203 13.46 1.53 13.02
C MET A 203 14.72 2.28 13.40
N SER A 204 15.82 2.20 12.65
CA SER A 204 17.08 2.89 12.97
C SER A 204 17.46 4.00 12.00
N GLY A 205 16.88 4.00 10.80
CA GLY A 205 17.31 4.89 9.72
C GLY A 205 18.55 4.42 8.99
N VAL A 206 19.04 3.20 9.24
CA VAL A 206 20.21 2.61 8.58
C VAL A 206 19.84 1.25 8.01
N LYS A 207 20.11 1.03 6.72
CA LYS A 207 19.96 -0.28 6.08
C LYS A 207 21.11 -1.19 6.52
N THR A 208 20.82 -2.48 6.67
CA THR A 208 21.80 -3.50 7.02
C THR A 208 21.62 -4.75 6.14
N ASP A 209 22.41 -5.77 6.41
CA ASP A 209 22.44 -7.08 5.74
C ASP A 209 21.21 -7.94 6.08
N VAL A 210 20.99 -9.01 5.32
CA VAL A 210 19.89 -9.94 5.58
C VAL A 210 20.07 -10.75 6.85
N GLY A 211 19.01 -10.87 7.64
CA GLY A 211 18.92 -11.78 8.78
C GLY A 211 19.64 -11.32 10.05
N VAL A 212 20.03 -10.05 10.12
CA VAL A 212 20.61 -9.40 11.32
C VAL A 212 19.67 -8.33 11.83
N ILE A 213 19.68 -8.07 13.15
CA ILE A 213 18.68 -7.24 13.81
C ILE A 213 19.35 -6.11 14.59
N GLY A 214 18.95 -4.87 14.30
CA GLY A 214 19.34 -3.70 15.10
C GLY A 214 20.83 -3.36 15.05
N VAL A 215 21.55 -3.82 14.02
CA VAL A 215 22.98 -3.61 13.83
C VAL A 215 23.27 -3.11 12.41
N ASP A 216 24.36 -2.38 12.21
CA ASP A 216 24.78 -1.88 10.89
C ASP A 216 25.36 -2.99 10.00
N GLU A 217 25.75 -2.62 8.77
CA GLU A 217 26.24 -3.56 7.76
C GLU A 217 27.65 -4.12 8.02
N ASP A 218 28.38 -3.63 9.03
CA ASP A 218 29.70 -4.17 9.39
C ASP A 218 29.59 -5.45 10.26
N ILE A 219 28.37 -5.89 10.58
CA ILE A 219 28.07 -7.15 11.28
C ILE A 219 28.46 -8.38 10.44
N GLU A 220 28.96 -9.43 11.10
CA GLU A 220 29.04 -10.76 10.48
C GLU A 220 27.88 -11.62 11.00
N ARG A 221 26.95 -11.98 10.11
CA ARG A 221 25.78 -12.78 10.49
C ARG A 221 26.19 -14.09 11.19
N GLY A 222 25.58 -14.32 12.36
CA GLY A 222 25.84 -15.48 13.20
C GLY A 222 27.10 -15.37 14.08
N ASP A 223 27.88 -14.29 13.97
CA ASP A 223 29.02 -14.02 14.86
C ASP A 223 28.66 -12.95 15.90
N CYS A 224 28.31 -13.46 17.09
CA CYS A 224 28.05 -12.67 18.29
C CYS A 224 29.11 -11.59 18.58
N ALA A 225 30.39 -11.89 18.33
CA ALA A 225 31.50 -10.99 18.69
C ALA A 225 31.49 -9.69 17.86
N THR A 226 30.76 -9.65 16.77
CA THR A 226 30.66 -8.48 15.87
C THR A 226 29.48 -7.57 16.18
N VAL A 227 28.60 -7.94 17.13
CA VAL A 227 27.49 -7.05 17.56
C VAL A 227 28.04 -5.80 18.24
N ALA A 228 29.03 -5.96 19.11
CA ALA A 228 29.60 -4.88 19.89
C ALA A 228 30.32 -3.85 19.00
N GLY A 229 29.81 -2.62 18.99
CA GLY A 229 30.30 -1.51 18.17
C GLY A 229 29.45 -1.23 16.93
N ASN A 230 28.57 -2.15 16.55
CA ASN A 230 27.71 -2.05 15.37
C ASN A 230 26.23 -1.84 15.75
N GLU A 231 25.90 -1.68 17.04
CA GLU A 231 24.53 -1.50 17.50
C GLU A 231 23.92 -0.17 17.02
N LEU A 232 22.70 -0.25 16.50
CA LEU A 232 21.93 0.89 16.03
C LEU A 232 20.82 1.26 17.00
N VAL A 233 20.66 2.55 17.29
CA VAL A 233 19.58 3.04 18.15
C VAL A 233 18.27 3.08 17.37
N THR A 234 17.20 2.52 17.93
CA THR A 234 15.89 2.46 17.29
C THR A 234 15.01 3.66 17.65
N ALA A 235 13.97 3.93 16.86
CA ALA A 235 12.97 4.95 17.15
C ALA A 235 12.21 4.65 18.44
N LEU A 236 12.03 3.37 18.78
CA LEU A 236 11.42 2.94 20.03
C LEU A 236 12.34 3.27 21.22
N GLU A 237 13.63 2.93 21.14
CA GLU A 237 14.62 3.30 22.17
C GLU A 237 14.72 4.83 22.32
N LEU A 238 14.67 5.59 21.22
CA LEU A 238 14.65 7.05 21.29
C LEU A 238 13.38 7.62 21.94
N ALA A 239 12.22 7.00 21.70
CA ALA A 239 10.96 7.40 22.32
C ALA A 239 10.98 7.13 23.83
N GLU A 240 11.47 5.96 24.22
CA GLU A 240 11.65 5.57 25.61
C GLU A 240 12.54 6.56 26.37
N ILE A 241 13.75 6.83 25.85
CA ILE A 241 14.68 7.79 26.47
C ILE A 241 14.06 9.20 26.55
N ALA A 242 13.21 9.57 25.59
CA ALA A 242 12.51 10.85 25.59
C ALA A 242 11.42 10.96 26.69
N GLY A 243 11.07 9.85 27.36
CA GLY A 243 10.01 9.77 28.38
C GLY A 243 8.61 9.53 27.80
N LYS A 244 8.53 9.08 26.55
CA LYS A 244 7.27 8.66 25.93
C LYS A 244 7.00 7.22 26.28
N SER A 245 5.73 6.85 26.38
CA SER A 245 5.39 5.45 26.51
C SER A 245 5.68 4.70 25.21
N THR A 246 6.13 3.47 25.31
CA THR A 246 6.54 2.64 24.18
C THR A 246 5.79 1.33 24.13
N GLY A 247 5.42 0.92 22.92
CA GLY A 247 4.78 -0.36 22.71
C GLY A 247 5.08 -0.99 21.37
N LEU A 248 5.00 -2.32 21.35
CA LEU A 248 5.06 -3.11 20.13
C LEU A 248 4.05 -4.26 20.18
N ILE A 249 3.29 -4.41 19.10
CA ILE A 249 2.31 -5.49 18.97
C ILE A 249 2.46 -6.18 17.62
N SER A 250 2.21 -7.50 17.59
CA SER A 250 2.37 -8.30 16.39
C SER A 250 1.48 -9.54 16.41
N THR A 251 0.97 -9.97 15.25
CA THR A 251 0.37 -11.32 15.09
C THR A 251 1.42 -12.43 14.90
N ALA A 252 2.70 -12.08 14.72
CA ALA A 252 3.81 -13.02 14.74
C ALA A 252 4.25 -13.33 16.19
N ARG A 253 5.37 -14.06 16.33
CA ARG A 253 6.04 -14.19 17.61
C ARG A 253 6.63 -12.83 17.94
N ILE A 254 6.57 -12.39 19.19
CA ILE A 254 7.14 -11.08 19.57
C ILE A 254 8.68 -11.04 19.48
N THR A 255 9.29 -12.22 19.35
CA THR A 255 10.71 -12.47 19.07
C THR A 255 11.01 -12.59 17.57
N HIS A 256 10.01 -12.57 16.70
CA HIS A 256 10.20 -12.59 15.25
C HIS A 256 10.94 -11.32 14.80
N ALA A 257 11.52 -11.34 13.60
CA ALA A 257 12.43 -10.29 13.15
C ALA A 257 11.83 -8.87 13.18
N THR A 258 10.58 -8.72 12.76
CA THR A 258 9.88 -7.44 12.69
C THR A 258 9.70 -6.77 14.06
N PRO A 259 9.13 -7.44 15.08
CA PRO A 259 9.06 -6.88 16.42
C PRO A 259 10.43 -6.82 17.09
N ALA A 260 11.30 -7.82 16.90
CA ALA A 260 12.63 -7.83 17.48
C ALA A 260 13.49 -6.63 17.04
N ALA A 261 13.36 -6.17 15.79
CA ALA A 261 14.09 -5.01 15.28
C ALA A 261 13.72 -3.67 15.95
N THR A 262 12.68 -3.63 16.81
CA THR A 262 12.39 -2.43 17.61
C THR A 262 13.23 -2.35 18.88
N TYR A 263 13.73 -3.47 19.42
CA TYR A 263 14.39 -3.52 20.74
C TYR A 263 15.71 -4.31 20.77
N ALA A 264 15.84 -5.38 19.99
CA ALA A 264 16.97 -6.29 20.05
C ALA A 264 18.16 -5.83 19.21
N LYS A 265 19.34 -6.33 19.58
CA LYS A 265 20.60 -6.27 18.82
C LYS A 265 21.09 -7.71 18.66
N SER A 266 20.98 -8.29 17.47
CA SER A 266 21.31 -9.70 17.23
C SER A 266 22.02 -9.93 15.90
N ALA A 267 23.08 -10.75 15.95
CA ALA A 267 23.80 -11.20 14.77
C ALA A 267 23.03 -12.24 13.94
N ASP A 268 21.95 -12.84 14.47
CA ASP A 268 21.05 -13.67 13.67
C ASP A 268 19.61 -13.56 14.18
N ARG A 269 18.67 -13.32 13.25
CA ARG A 269 17.23 -13.23 13.54
C ARG A 269 16.64 -14.51 14.14
N ASN A 270 17.28 -15.66 13.93
CA ASN A 270 16.79 -16.94 14.44
C ASN A 270 17.17 -17.19 15.91
N TRP A 271 17.96 -16.33 16.54
CA TRP A 271 18.29 -16.45 17.97
C TRP A 271 17.13 -15.97 18.85
N GLU A 272 15.92 -16.47 18.58
CA GLU A 272 14.68 -16.10 19.28
C GLU A 272 14.75 -16.51 20.76
N ASP A 273 15.30 -17.69 21.04
CA ASP A 273 15.73 -18.11 22.38
C ASP A 273 17.08 -18.85 22.37
N VAL A 274 17.60 -19.13 23.57
CA VAL A 274 18.92 -19.76 23.79
C VAL A 274 19.09 -21.13 23.10
N SER A 275 18.00 -21.85 22.80
CA SER A 275 18.03 -23.16 22.13
C SER A 275 18.36 -23.08 20.64
N ASP A 276 18.15 -21.92 20.01
CA ASP A 276 18.48 -21.65 18.61
C ASP A 276 19.89 -21.06 18.44
N MET A 277 20.57 -20.78 19.55
CA MET A 277 21.89 -20.17 19.54
C MET A 277 23.03 -21.22 19.47
N PRO A 278 24.09 -20.95 18.70
CA PRO A 278 25.33 -21.72 18.79
C PRO A 278 25.93 -21.62 20.20
N GLU A 279 26.43 -22.74 20.73
CA GLU A 279 27.08 -22.79 22.05
C GLU A 279 28.19 -21.73 22.21
N ALA A 280 28.94 -21.44 21.14
CA ALA A 280 29.98 -20.43 21.14
C ALA A 280 29.42 -19.00 21.38
N ALA A 281 28.25 -18.67 20.84
CA ALA A 281 27.61 -17.38 21.05
C ALA A 281 27.11 -17.24 22.50
N VAL A 282 26.50 -18.31 23.05
CA VAL A 282 26.06 -18.36 24.44
C VAL A 282 27.25 -18.20 25.41
N VAL A 283 28.35 -18.91 25.17
CA VAL A 283 29.57 -18.80 25.99
C VAL A 283 30.25 -17.44 25.86
N ALA A 284 30.14 -16.79 24.70
CA ALA A 284 30.62 -15.42 24.49
C ALA A 284 29.77 -14.36 25.22
N GLY A 285 28.61 -14.76 25.76
CA GLY A 285 27.72 -13.87 26.50
C GLY A 285 26.71 -13.13 25.62
N CYS A 286 26.47 -13.59 24.39
CA CYS A 286 25.32 -13.08 23.62
C CYS A 286 24.02 -13.48 24.29
N GLU A 287 23.07 -12.56 24.24
CA GLU A 287 21.75 -12.72 24.81
C GLU A 287 20.73 -12.97 23.69
N ASP A 288 19.88 -13.97 23.88
CA ASP A 288 18.80 -14.29 22.95
C ASP A 288 17.73 -13.19 22.91
N ILE A 289 16.98 -13.11 21.80
CA ILE A 289 16.02 -12.03 21.55
C ILE A 289 14.93 -11.98 22.65
N ALA A 290 14.40 -13.13 23.10
CA ALA A 290 13.42 -13.16 24.18
C ALA A 290 13.97 -12.58 25.49
N ALA A 291 15.21 -12.91 25.84
CA ALA A 291 15.87 -12.37 27.02
C ALA A 291 16.17 -10.85 26.86
N GLN A 292 16.56 -10.39 25.67
CA GLN A 292 16.74 -8.95 25.39
C GLN A 292 15.44 -8.15 25.55
N LEU A 293 14.28 -8.73 25.23
CA LEU A 293 12.97 -8.10 25.46
C LEU A 293 12.72 -7.90 26.97
N VAL A 294 12.86 -8.97 27.76
CA VAL A 294 12.60 -8.93 29.22
C VAL A 294 13.60 -8.03 29.95
N ASN A 295 14.82 -7.93 29.42
CA ASN A 295 15.88 -7.09 29.97
C ASN A 295 15.99 -5.72 29.30
N PHE A 296 15.02 -5.31 28.47
CA PHE A 296 15.06 -4.09 27.67
C PHE A 296 15.48 -2.85 28.47
N GLU A 297 14.81 -2.59 29.60
CA GLU A 297 15.11 -1.49 30.53
C GLU A 297 16.59 -1.51 30.94
N SER A 298 17.01 -2.61 31.57
CA SER A 298 18.38 -2.76 32.08
C SER A 298 19.46 -2.69 30.98
N LEU A 299 19.17 -3.22 29.79
CA LEU A 299 20.07 -3.18 28.65
C LEU A 299 20.19 -1.76 28.11
N LEU A 300 19.09 -1.02 28.02
CA LEU A 300 19.08 0.36 27.55
C LEU A 300 19.83 1.27 28.53
N GLU A 301 19.57 1.16 29.83
CA GLU A 301 20.30 1.88 30.87
C GLU A 301 21.81 1.57 30.87
N SER A 302 22.18 0.32 30.59
CA SER A 302 23.60 -0.07 30.55
C SER A 302 24.39 0.60 29.42
N ARG A 303 23.71 0.98 28.32
CA ARG A 303 24.32 1.63 27.16
C ARG A 303 24.56 3.12 27.38
N TYR A 304 23.77 3.76 28.25
CA TYR A 304 23.80 5.20 28.48
C TYR A 304 23.95 5.55 29.96
N ALA A 305 25.14 6.05 30.33
CA ALA A 305 25.44 6.34 31.72
C ALA A 305 24.49 7.39 32.33
N GLY A 306 23.76 6.99 33.38
CA GLY A 306 22.84 7.86 34.12
C GLY A 306 21.43 7.96 33.53
N LEU A 307 21.14 7.17 32.48
CA LEU A 307 19.79 6.94 32.01
C LEU A 307 18.98 6.17 33.07
N ASP A 308 17.70 6.53 33.18
CA ASP A 308 16.70 5.97 34.08
C ASP A 308 15.39 5.95 33.28
N VAL A 309 14.94 4.77 32.87
CA VAL A 309 13.76 4.52 32.01
C VAL A 309 12.88 3.45 32.67
N ASP A 310 11.60 3.37 32.31
CA ASP A 310 10.64 2.43 32.90
C ASP A 310 10.31 1.21 32.03
N GLY A 311 10.88 1.14 30.82
CA GLY A 311 10.76 -0.01 29.94
C GLY A 311 9.51 0.02 29.08
N LEU A 312 9.17 -1.10 28.46
CA LEU A 312 8.08 -1.15 27.48
C LEU A 312 6.71 -1.26 28.16
N GLU A 313 5.85 -0.25 28.03
CA GLU A 313 4.49 -0.29 28.60
C GLU A 313 3.60 -1.37 27.96
N VAL A 314 3.72 -1.61 26.65
CA VAL A 314 2.84 -2.57 25.97
C VAL A 314 3.60 -3.48 25.02
N VAL A 315 3.53 -4.79 25.28
CA VAL A 315 4.06 -5.82 24.41
C VAL A 315 3.02 -6.90 24.21
N MET A 316 2.57 -7.15 22.98
CA MET A 316 1.52 -8.14 22.71
C MET A 316 1.77 -8.93 21.42
N GLY A 317 1.68 -10.25 21.48
CA GLY A 317 1.73 -11.11 20.29
C GLY A 317 1.75 -12.60 20.63
N GLY A 318 2.34 -13.41 19.76
CA GLY A 318 2.64 -14.81 20.04
C GLY A 318 4.06 -15.05 20.58
N GLY A 319 4.47 -16.32 20.63
CA GLY A 319 5.85 -16.74 20.83
C GLY A 319 6.17 -17.25 22.22
N ARG A 320 5.14 -17.64 22.98
CA ARG A 320 5.26 -18.05 24.39
C ARG A 320 6.32 -19.13 24.63
N ARG A 321 6.53 -20.04 23.68
CA ARG A 321 7.58 -21.07 23.76
C ARG A 321 9.00 -20.53 24.01
N HIS A 322 9.33 -19.34 23.49
CA HIS A 322 10.67 -18.74 23.61
C HIS A 322 10.93 -18.16 25.01
N PHE A 323 9.88 -18.03 25.82
CA PHE A 323 9.94 -17.47 27.17
C PHE A 323 9.85 -18.55 28.26
N LEU A 324 9.44 -19.77 27.93
CA LEU A 324 9.22 -20.84 28.89
C LEU A 324 10.35 -21.88 28.89
N PRO A 325 10.68 -22.47 30.06
CA PRO A 325 11.60 -23.60 30.14
C PRO A 325 11.13 -24.78 29.29
N LYS A 326 12.08 -25.54 28.73
CA LYS A 326 11.82 -26.80 28.02
C LYS A 326 11.40 -27.95 28.95
N ASP A 327 10.28 -27.75 29.65
CA ASP A 327 9.72 -28.64 30.66
C ASP A 327 8.19 -28.54 30.66
N ALA A 328 7.52 -29.68 30.54
CA ALA A 328 6.05 -29.77 30.50
C ALA A 328 5.34 -29.22 31.75
N MET A 329 6.05 -29.03 32.86
CA MET A 329 5.51 -28.37 34.05
C MET A 329 5.16 -26.89 33.83
N TYR A 330 5.71 -26.27 32.79
CA TYR A 330 5.49 -24.87 32.44
C TYR A 330 4.48 -24.68 31.31
N ASN A 331 3.94 -25.77 30.74
CA ASN A 331 2.94 -25.67 29.67
C ASN A 331 1.74 -24.85 30.14
N SER A 332 1.30 -23.94 29.28
CA SER A 332 0.03 -23.26 29.39
C SER A 332 -1.13 -24.24 29.20
N PRO A 333 -2.35 -23.90 29.66
CA PRO A 333 -3.53 -24.75 29.49
C PRO A 333 -3.89 -25.05 28.03
N ASP A 334 -3.49 -24.19 27.10
CA ASP A 334 -3.74 -24.22 25.66
C ASP A 334 -2.55 -24.74 24.83
N ALA A 335 -1.46 -25.19 25.48
CA ALA A 335 -0.28 -25.72 24.81
C ALA A 335 -0.63 -26.80 23.75
N VAL A 336 -0.13 -26.62 22.54
CA VAL A 336 -0.34 -27.54 21.41
C VAL A 336 0.72 -28.64 21.43
N SER A 337 1.95 -28.29 21.81
CA SER A 337 3.05 -29.22 21.98
C SER A 337 3.00 -29.98 23.31
N SER A 338 3.60 -31.18 23.35
CA SER A 338 3.73 -31.93 24.60
C SER A 338 4.64 -31.23 25.62
N VAL A 339 5.58 -30.42 25.15
CA VAL A 339 6.43 -29.51 25.92
C VAL A 339 6.40 -28.21 25.15
N GLU A 340 5.81 -27.18 25.73
CA GLU A 340 5.57 -25.90 25.08
C GLU A 340 6.85 -25.05 25.00
N GLY A 341 7.56 -24.92 26.12
CA GLY A 341 8.77 -24.11 26.18
C GLY A 341 9.94 -24.71 25.41
N ASP A 342 10.78 -23.84 24.85
CA ASP A 342 11.98 -24.23 24.12
C ASP A 342 13.29 -23.90 24.85
N ARG A 343 13.23 -23.04 25.89
CA ARG A 343 14.43 -22.57 26.59
C ARG A 343 15.20 -23.71 27.26
N THR A 344 16.48 -23.83 26.91
CA THR A 344 17.39 -24.89 27.41
C THR A 344 18.20 -24.49 28.64
N ASP A 345 18.07 -23.24 29.10
CA ASP A 345 18.74 -22.68 30.28
C ASP A 345 17.91 -22.79 31.58
N GLY A 346 16.67 -23.27 31.48
CA GLY A 346 15.76 -23.43 32.61
C GLY A 346 15.15 -22.13 33.13
N ARG A 347 15.30 -21.01 32.42
CA ARG A 347 14.71 -19.71 32.77
C ARG A 347 13.24 -19.66 32.35
N ASP A 348 12.42 -19.08 33.23
CA ASP A 348 11.05 -18.69 32.92
C ASP A 348 11.03 -17.17 32.80
N LEU A 349 11.15 -16.69 31.56
CA LEU A 349 11.21 -15.28 31.27
C LEU A 349 9.89 -14.55 31.51
N THR A 350 8.77 -15.26 31.51
CA THR A 350 7.46 -14.67 31.87
C THR A 350 7.44 -14.33 33.37
N ALA A 351 7.96 -15.22 34.20
CA ALA A 351 8.09 -15.00 35.63
C ALA A 351 9.17 -13.95 35.96
N GLU A 352 10.28 -13.91 35.20
CA GLU A 352 11.30 -12.86 35.34
C GLU A 352 10.73 -11.48 34.97
N TRP A 353 9.98 -11.36 33.87
CA TRP A 353 9.32 -10.11 33.49
C TRP A 353 8.35 -9.62 34.58
N GLN A 354 7.52 -10.51 35.14
CA GLN A 354 6.62 -10.16 36.24
C GLN A 354 7.36 -9.76 37.53
N ALA A 355 8.57 -10.27 37.74
CA ALA A 355 9.40 -9.88 38.88
C ALA A 355 10.04 -8.49 38.68
N ASN A 356 10.34 -8.13 37.43
CA ASN A 356 10.86 -6.81 37.07
C ASN A 356 9.73 -5.74 37.09
N HIS A 357 8.53 -6.09 36.64
CA HIS A 357 7.36 -5.21 36.61
C HIS A 357 6.28 -5.68 37.60
N MET A 358 6.46 -5.38 38.89
CA MET A 358 5.53 -5.85 39.95
C MET A 358 4.10 -5.28 39.83
N ASP A 359 3.94 -4.17 39.12
CA ASP A 359 2.70 -3.51 38.74
C ASP A 359 2.25 -3.86 37.31
N GLY A 360 3.03 -4.68 36.61
CA GLY A 360 2.72 -5.19 35.28
C GLY A 360 1.71 -6.33 35.29
N VAL A 361 1.02 -6.49 34.16
CA VAL A 361 0.02 -7.53 33.92
C VAL A 361 0.51 -8.44 32.79
N TYR A 362 0.69 -9.72 33.10
CA TYR A 362 0.95 -10.75 32.09
C TYR A 362 -0.35 -11.49 31.73
N ILE A 363 -0.64 -11.59 30.43
CA ILE A 363 -1.82 -12.26 29.88
C ILE A 363 -1.42 -13.22 28.75
N TYR A 364 -2.23 -14.25 28.53
CA TYR A 364 -1.97 -15.26 27.48
C TYR A 364 -3.24 -15.76 26.78
N ASP A 365 -4.41 -15.19 27.09
CA ASP A 365 -5.70 -15.60 26.54
C ASP A 365 -6.66 -14.41 26.38
N GLN A 366 -7.78 -14.63 25.68
CA GLN A 366 -8.83 -13.62 25.51
C GLN A 366 -9.40 -13.13 26.85
N SER A 367 -9.57 -14.03 27.83
CA SER A 367 -10.16 -13.65 29.11
C SER A 367 -9.28 -12.68 29.89
N GLY A 368 -7.95 -12.87 29.85
CA GLY A 368 -6.97 -11.97 30.43
C GLY A 368 -6.95 -10.64 29.69
N PHE A 369 -6.98 -10.68 28.35
CA PHE A 369 -7.06 -9.48 27.52
C PHE A 369 -8.28 -8.60 27.83
N ASP A 370 -9.46 -9.22 27.95
CA ASP A 370 -10.71 -8.54 28.28
C ASP A 370 -10.70 -7.91 29.68
N ALA A 371 -9.94 -8.50 30.61
CA ALA A 371 -9.85 -8.07 32.00
C ALA A 371 -8.87 -6.91 32.24
N VAL A 372 -8.03 -6.54 31.27
CA VAL A 372 -7.07 -5.44 31.39
C VAL A 372 -7.81 -4.12 31.62
N ASP A 373 -7.49 -3.45 32.74
CA ASP A 373 -7.91 -2.08 33.02
C ASP A 373 -6.89 -1.12 32.41
N THR A 374 -7.26 -0.48 31.30
CA THR A 374 -6.38 0.38 30.51
C THR A 374 -6.00 1.67 31.21
N GLU A 375 -6.72 2.09 32.25
CA GLU A 375 -6.46 3.34 32.96
C GLU A 375 -5.43 3.17 34.09
N THR A 376 -5.18 1.92 34.52
CA THR A 376 -4.35 1.63 35.70
C THR A 376 -3.23 0.64 35.45
N THR A 377 -3.25 -0.07 34.33
CA THR A 377 -2.15 -0.97 33.94
C THR A 377 -0.97 -0.15 33.45
N ALA A 378 0.16 -0.20 34.17
CA ALA A 378 1.40 0.47 33.77
C ALA A 378 2.12 -0.31 32.67
N HIS A 379 2.33 -1.61 32.88
CA HIS A 379 2.98 -2.49 31.92
C HIS A 379 2.08 -3.69 31.58
N LEU A 380 1.97 -4.01 30.29
CA LEU A 380 1.16 -5.10 29.77
C LEU A 380 2.00 -6.01 28.87
N PHE A 381 2.11 -7.28 29.23
CA PHE A 381 2.78 -8.29 28.43
C PHE A 381 1.82 -9.42 28.05
N GLY A 382 1.45 -9.49 26.77
CA GLY A 382 0.53 -10.48 26.22
C GLY A 382 1.23 -11.47 25.30
N LEU A 383 1.20 -12.76 25.64
CA LEU A 383 1.70 -13.86 24.79
C LEU A 383 0.57 -14.86 24.53
N PHE A 384 -0.18 -14.67 23.45
CA PHE A 384 -1.45 -15.36 23.21
C PHE A 384 -1.33 -16.75 22.60
N ASN A 385 -0.20 -17.09 21.99
CA ASN A 385 0.00 -18.39 21.36
C ASN A 385 1.39 -18.95 21.62
N GLU A 386 1.51 -20.29 21.57
CA GLU A 386 2.77 -21.03 21.69
C GLU A 386 3.81 -20.53 20.68
N SER A 387 3.41 -20.35 19.42
CA SER A 387 4.21 -19.77 18.33
C SER A 387 3.54 -18.48 17.84
N HIS A 388 3.40 -18.26 16.53
CA HIS A 388 2.65 -17.12 16.00
C HIS A 388 1.19 -17.20 16.45
N MET A 389 0.50 -16.06 16.49
CA MET A 389 -0.96 -16.05 16.63
C MET A 389 -1.60 -16.75 15.42
N GLN A 390 -2.86 -17.16 15.54
CA GLN A 390 -3.57 -17.76 14.43
C GLN A 390 -3.73 -16.76 13.28
N TYR A 391 -3.92 -17.26 12.06
CA TYR A 391 -4.38 -16.41 10.97
C TYR A 391 -5.75 -15.82 11.33
N GLU A 392 -6.10 -14.62 10.84
CA GLU A 392 -7.41 -14.04 11.19
C GLU A 392 -8.57 -14.96 10.75
N ALA A 393 -8.42 -15.67 9.62
CA ALA A 393 -9.42 -16.63 9.17
C ALA A 393 -9.56 -17.86 10.10
N ASP A 394 -8.52 -18.19 10.86
CA ASP A 394 -8.43 -19.35 11.76
C ASP A 394 -8.58 -18.99 13.24
N ARG A 395 -8.56 -17.69 13.58
CA ARG A 395 -8.57 -17.19 14.97
C ARG A 395 -9.71 -17.73 15.84
N ALA A 396 -10.89 -17.93 15.24
CA ALA A 396 -12.04 -18.50 15.96
C ALA A 396 -11.85 -19.96 16.39
N ASN A 397 -10.84 -20.66 15.87
CA ASN A 397 -10.47 -22.02 16.25
C ASN A 397 -9.44 -22.06 17.39
N ASP A 398 -8.97 -20.91 17.88
CA ASP A 398 -8.05 -20.87 19.01
C ASP A 398 -8.72 -21.39 20.30
N VAL A 399 -7.97 -22.20 21.06
CA VAL A 399 -8.51 -22.92 22.23
C VAL A 399 -8.70 -22.00 23.44
N ALA A 400 -7.75 -21.11 23.69
CA ALA A 400 -7.82 -20.10 24.75
C ALA A 400 -8.55 -18.82 24.30
N GLY A 401 -8.70 -18.67 22.98
CA GLY A 401 -9.09 -17.42 22.35
C GLY A 401 -7.93 -16.43 22.36
N GLU A 402 -7.87 -15.62 21.32
CA GLU A 402 -6.88 -14.55 21.20
C GLU A 402 -7.50 -13.29 20.58
N PRO A 403 -7.04 -12.09 20.99
CA PRO A 403 -7.54 -10.84 20.46
C PRO A 403 -7.16 -10.68 18.99
N SER A 404 -8.00 -10.00 18.22
CA SER A 404 -7.64 -9.56 16.88
C SER A 404 -6.57 -8.47 16.91
N LEU A 405 -5.93 -8.19 15.77
CA LEU A 405 -4.97 -7.09 15.68
C LEU A 405 -5.63 -5.73 15.96
N SER A 406 -6.88 -5.53 15.52
CA SER A 406 -7.62 -4.29 15.83
C SER A 406 -7.96 -4.15 17.31
N GLU A 407 -8.26 -5.25 18.00
CA GLU A 407 -8.45 -5.27 19.46
C GLU A 407 -7.14 -4.94 20.18
N MET A 408 -6.04 -5.63 19.84
CA MET A 408 -4.71 -5.34 20.40
C MET A 408 -4.29 -3.89 20.17
N THR A 409 -4.50 -3.35 18.98
CA THR A 409 -4.18 -1.95 18.65
C THR A 409 -4.97 -0.98 19.53
N SER A 410 -6.27 -1.21 19.66
CA SER A 410 -7.14 -0.36 20.48
C SER A 410 -6.71 -0.36 21.95
N LYS A 411 -6.43 -1.54 22.50
CA LYS A 411 -5.99 -1.71 23.88
C LYS A 411 -4.62 -1.08 24.12
N ALA A 412 -3.67 -1.27 23.21
CA ALA A 412 -2.34 -0.68 23.28
C ALA A 412 -2.42 0.85 23.32
N ILE A 413 -3.16 1.47 22.40
CA ILE A 413 -3.33 2.93 22.38
C ILE A 413 -3.95 3.42 23.69
N GLN A 414 -4.96 2.74 24.23
CA GLN A 414 -5.61 3.13 25.48
C GLN A 414 -4.66 3.09 26.69
N VAL A 415 -3.76 2.11 26.77
CA VAL A 415 -2.74 2.05 27.82
C VAL A 415 -1.68 3.15 27.62
N LEU A 416 -1.18 3.31 26.39
CA LEU A 416 -0.09 4.23 26.06
C LEU A 416 -0.50 5.71 26.12
N ASP A 417 -1.77 6.05 25.84
CA ASP A 417 -2.25 7.44 25.83
C ASP A 417 -2.36 8.06 27.24
N ASN A 418 -2.19 7.25 28.29
CA ASN A 418 -2.11 7.73 29.68
C ASN A 418 -0.88 8.62 29.94
N ASN A 419 0.13 8.59 29.05
CA ASN A 419 1.31 9.44 29.15
C ASN A 419 1.10 10.80 28.46
N GLU A 420 1.17 11.89 29.23
CA GLU A 420 1.03 13.25 28.70
C GLU A 420 2.14 13.64 27.72
N ASP A 421 3.32 13.02 27.80
CA ASP A 421 4.45 13.24 26.87
C ASP A 421 4.26 12.49 25.53
N GLY A 422 3.26 11.60 25.45
CA GLY A 422 2.86 10.85 24.26
C GLY A 422 3.50 9.48 24.16
N PHE A 423 3.30 8.83 23.01
CA PHE A 423 3.75 7.45 22.82
C PHE A 423 4.35 7.13 21.45
N PHE A 424 5.11 6.04 21.39
CA PHE A 424 5.51 5.36 20.17
C PHE A 424 4.94 3.94 20.15
N LEU A 425 4.25 3.58 19.08
CA LEU A 425 3.66 2.25 18.90
C LEU A 425 4.06 1.64 17.56
N MET A 426 4.61 0.43 17.57
CA MET A 426 4.75 -0.40 16.37
C MET A 426 3.64 -1.46 16.34
N VAL A 427 2.94 -1.57 15.22
CA VAL A 427 1.86 -2.54 14.99
C VAL A 427 2.17 -3.38 13.75
N GLU A 428 2.25 -4.69 13.91
CA GLU A 428 2.53 -5.62 12.81
C GLU A 428 1.38 -6.60 12.56
N SER A 429 1.02 -6.78 11.28
CA SER A 429 0.34 -7.99 10.82
C SER A 429 1.34 -8.93 10.15
N GLY A 430 2.01 -9.75 10.98
CA GLY A 430 3.10 -10.63 10.52
C GLY A 430 2.60 -11.89 9.81
N ARG A 431 1.31 -12.21 9.94
CA ARG A 431 0.71 -13.40 9.31
C ARG A 431 0.32 -13.19 7.83
N ILE A 432 0.41 -11.96 7.31
CA ILE A 432 0.28 -11.70 5.85
C ILE A 432 1.41 -12.44 5.10
N ASP A 433 2.66 -12.21 5.50
CA ASP A 433 3.86 -12.87 4.95
C ASP A 433 3.77 -14.40 5.06
N HIS A 434 3.50 -14.92 6.26
CA HIS A 434 3.40 -16.36 6.47
C HIS A 434 2.36 -17.03 5.56
N ALA A 435 1.23 -16.37 5.31
CA ALA A 435 0.20 -16.87 4.40
C ALA A 435 0.65 -16.87 2.93
N HIS A 436 1.40 -15.84 2.51
CA HIS A 436 2.01 -15.80 1.18
C HIS A 436 3.06 -16.92 1.02
N HIS A 437 3.93 -17.11 2.02
CA HIS A 437 4.88 -18.22 2.10
C HIS A 437 4.21 -19.60 1.96
N ALA A 438 3.06 -19.78 2.60
CA ALA A 438 2.24 -20.99 2.48
C ALA A 438 1.52 -21.11 1.11
N GLY A 439 1.50 -20.05 0.29
CA GLY A 439 0.78 -19.97 -0.98
C GLY A 439 -0.74 -19.83 -0.82
N SER A 440 -1.21 -19.31 0.33
CA SER A 440 -2.62 -19.08 0.63
C SER A 440 -2.97 -17.61 0.50
N ALA A 441 -3.44 -17.19 -0.68
CA ALA A 441 -3.92 -15.82 -0.86
C ALA A 441 -5.16 -15.53 0.00
N TYR A 442 -6.00 -16.53 0.31
CA TYR A 442 -7.16 -16.30 1.17
C TYR A 442 -6.74 -15.75 2.54
N ASN A 443 -5.80 -16.42 3.21
CA ASN A 443 -5.30 -16.00 4.51
C ASN A 443 -4.54 -14.66 4.41
N ALA A 444 -3.64 -14.52 3.43
CA ALA A 444 -2.86 -13.29 3.28
C ALA A 444 -3.76 -12.05 3.12
N LEU A 445 -4.84 -12.16 2.33
CA LEU A 445 -5.79 -11.08 2.14
C LEU A 445 -6.70 -10.86 3.35
N THR A 446 -7.07 -11.92 4.08
CA THR A 446 -7.89 -11.79 5.30
C THR A 446 -7.12 -11.09 6.41
N ASP A 447 -5.84 -11.46 6.62
CA ASP A 447 -4.94 -10.78 7.56
C ASP A 447 -4.63 -9.33 7.12
N THR A 448 -4.58 -9.05 5.82
CA THR A 448 -4.47 -7.66 5.30
C THR A 448 -5.72 -6.84 5.60
N ILE A 449 -6.91 -7.44 5.52
CA ILE A 449 -8.17 -6.78 5.87
C ILE A 449 -8.22 -6.48 7.37
N GLU A 450 -7.80 -7.42 8.22
CA GLU A 450 -7.73 -7.17 9.67
C GLU A 450 -6.69 -6.10 10.02
N PHE A 451 -5.55 -6.08 9.32
CA PHE A 451 -4.59 -4.99 9.41
C PHE A 451 -5.20 -3.63 9.03
N ALA A 452 -6.01 -3.56 7.97
CA ALA A 452 -6.73 -2.34 7.63
C ALA A 452 -7.72 -1.91 8.74
N LYS A 453 -8.40 -2.85 9.41
CA LYS A 453 -9.26 -2.53 10.57
C LYS A 453 -8.45 -2.04 11.78
N ALA A 454 -7.25 -2.57 12.00
CA ALA A 454 -6.35 -2.09 13.04
C ALA A 454 -5.92 -0.63 12.79
N VAL A 455 -5.59 -0.29 11.53
CA VAL A 455 -5.33 1.10 11.13
C VAL A 455 -6.57 1.99 11.34
N GLU A 456 -7.77 1.51 10.98
CA GLU A 456 -9.01 2.25 11.21
C GLU A 456 -9.24 2.53 12.71
N ALA A 457 -9.01 1.53 13.56
CA ALA A 457 -9.12 1.68 15.01
C ALA A 457 -8.16 2.75 15.56
N ALA A 458 -6.90 2.75 15.11
CA ALA A 458 -5.94 3.78 15.52
C ALA A 458 -6.31 5.18 15.03
N LEU A 459 -6.78 5.31 13.79
CA LEU A 459 -7.28 6.59 13.26
C LEU A 459 -8.47 7.11 14.07
N ALA A 460 -9.33 6.23 14.58
CA ALA A 460 -10.48 6.60 15.40
C ALA A 460 -10.12 6.98 16.85
N LEU A 461 -9.01 6.43 17.37
CA LEU A 461 -8.56 6.63 18.75
C LEU A 461 -7.51 7.74 18.91
N THR A 462 -7.03 8.33 17.82
CA THR A 462 -5.97 9.33 17.86
C THR A 462 -6.38 10.63 17.16
N ASN A 463 -5.70 11.72 17.52
CA ASN A 463 -5.88 13.04 16.92
C ASN A 463 -4.79 13.29 15.86
N ASP A 464 -5.20 13.53 14.61
CA ASP A 464 -4.29 13.72 13.48
C ASP A 464 -3.53 15.05 13.50
N GLU A 465 -3.89 15.99 14.39
CA GLU A 465 -3.10 17.21 14.61
C GLU A 465 -1.80 16.95 15.40
N GLU A 466 -1.76 15.86 16.18
CA GLU A 466 -0.66 15.51 17.09
C GLU A 466 -0.15 14.05 16.97
N THR A 467 -0.78 13.22 16.14
CA THR A 467 -0.37 11.82 15.92
C THR A 467 0.09 11.63 14.48
N LEU A 468 1.33 11.18 14.29
CA LEU A 468 1.81 10.68 12.99
C LEU A 468 1.49 9.19 12.90
N ILE A 469 0.74 8.79 11.87
CA ILE A 469 0.52 7.39 11.52
C ILE A 469 1.15 7.12 10.16
N ILE A 470 2.01 6.11 10.07
CA ILE A 470 2.60 5.60 8.83
C ILE A 470 2.18 4.13 8.68
N VAL A 471 1.68 3.77 7.50
CA VAL A 471 1.33 2.40 7.13
C VAL A 471 2.22 1.99 5.96
N THR A 472 2.87 0.85 6.07
CA THR A 472 3.78 0.35 5.04
C THR A 472 3.89 -1.17 5.09
N ALA A 473 4.77 -1.72 4.25
CA ALA A 473 5.25 -3.07 4.32
C ALA A 473 6.77 -3.05 4.44
N ASP A 474 7.33 -4.14 4.92
CA ASP A 474 8.76 -4.36 4.98
C ASP A 474 9.31 -4.87 3.63
N HIS A 475 8.56 -5.73 2.94
CA HIS A 475 8.79 -6.20 1.57
C HIS A 475 7.50 -6.66 0.88
N SER A 476 7.63 -7.23 -0.32
CA SER A 476 6.52 -7.81 -1.10
C SER A 476 6.69 -9.34 -1.22
N HIS A 477 5.85 -9.97 -2.04
CA HIS A 477 5.89 -11.39 -2.42
C HIS A 477 5.80 -11.56 -3.92
N VAL A 478 6.14 -12.75 -4.43
CA VAL A 478 5.98 -13.06 -5.86
C VAL A 478 4.53 -13.40 -6.22
N PHE A 479 3.60 -12.68 -5.57
CA PHE A 479 2.16 -12.72 -5.66
C PHE A 479 1.65 -11.82 -6.79
N THR A 480 0.85 -12.39 -7.69
CA THR A 480 0.46 -11.77 -8.94
C THR A 480 -1.05 -11.68 -9.10
N ILE A 481 -1.51 -10.63 -9.78
CA ILE A 481 -2.87 -10.46 -10.28
C ILE A 481 -2.83 -10.56 -11.80
N ALA A 482 -3.38 -11.65 -12.35
CA ALA A 482 -3.27 -12.04 -13.75
C ALA A 482 -4.61 -11.99 -14.49
N GLY A 483 -4.53 -12.10 -15.82
CA GLY A 483 -5.68 -12.20 -16.72
C GLY A 483 -6.40 -10.89 -16.98
N TYR A 484 -7.61 -11.01 -17.54
CA TYR A 484 -8.52 -9.89 -17.83
C TYR A 484 -9.91 -10.14 -17.22
N PRO A 485 -10.00 -10.32 -15.89
CA PRO A 485 -11.28 -10.55 -15.23
C PRO A 485 -12.22 -9.35 -15.43
N LYS A 486 -13.52 -9.63 -15.59
CA LYS A 486 -14.56 -8.61 -15.60
C LYS A 486 -14.62 -7.91 -14.24
N ARG A 487 -15.04 -6.65 -14.22
CA ARG A 487 -15.30 -5.93 -12.98
C ARG A 487 -16.32 -6.69 -12.12
N GLY A 488 -16.04 -6.85 -10.83
CA GLY A 488 -16.83 -7.67 -9.91
C GLY A 488 -16.55 -9.17 -9.98
N ASN A 489 -15.52 -9.62 -10.72
CA ASN A 489 -15.07 -11.00 -10.67
C ASN A 489 -14.48 -11.30 -9.28
N PRO A 490 -14.84 -12.41 -8.62
CA PRO A 490 -14.25 -12.77 -7.33
C PRO A 490 -12.72 -12.75 -7.41
N ILE A 491 -12.05 -11.98 -6.54
CA ILE A 491 -10.60 -11.80 -6.64
C ILE A 491 -9.84 -13.11 -6.40
N LEU A 492 -10.34 -13.95 -5.50
CA LEU A 492 -9.86 -15.32 -5.26
C LEU A 492 -10.31 -16.32 -6.35
N GLY A 493 -11.14 -15.88 -7.30
CA GLY A 493 -11.77 -16.72 -8.30
C GLY A 493 -10.90 -17.03 -9.52
N LYS A 494 -11.45 -17.89 -10.37
CA LYS A 494 -11.02 -18.06 -11.77
C LYS A 494 -11.28 -16.77 -12.55
N VAL A 495 -10.52 -16.55 -13.62
CA VAL A 495 -10.73 -15.38 -14.49
C VAL A 495 -12.00 -15.55 -15.31
N VAL A 496 -13.03 -14.74 -15.08
CA VAL A 496 -14.20 -14.64 -15.97
C VAL A 496 -14.08 -13.36 -16.81
N GLY A 497 -14.02 -13.50 -18.14
CA GLY A 497 -13.81 -12.37 -19.05
C GLY A 497 -15.02 -11.43 -19.21
N ILE A 498 -14.78 -10.24 -19.76
CA ILE A 498 -15.81 -9.23 -20.04
C ILE A 498 -16.87 -9.80 -20.99
N GLY A 499 -18.15 -9.72 -20.59
CA GLY A 499 -19.27 -10.23 -21.37
C GLY A 499 -19.46 -11.75 -21.33
N SER A 500 -18.73 -12.45 -20.45
CA SER A 500 -18.86 -13.87 -20.17
C SER A 500 -19.37 -14.11 -18.75
N ASP A 501 -19.99 -15.27 -18.53
CA ASP A 501 -20.28 -15.84 -17.22
C ASP A 501 -19.51 -17.14 -16.95
N GLU A 502 -18.76 -17.63 -17.94
CA GLU A 502 -17.94 -18.83 -17.84
C GLU A 502 -16.46 -18.49 -17.63
N PRO A 503 -15.71 -19.32 -16.88
CA PRO A 503 -14.27 -19.17 -16.72
C PRO A 503 -13.52 -19.16 -18.07
N THR A 504 -12.56 -18.24 -18.18
CA THR A 504 -11.64 -18.14 -19.30
C THR A 504 -10.63 -19.27 -19.22
N THR A 505 -10.44 -19.99 -20.32
CA THR A 505 -9.41 -21.03 -20.42
C THR A 505 -8.11 -20.49 -21.00
N ALA A 506 -6.99 -21.03 -20.53
CA ALA A 506 -5.68 -20.81 -21.13
C ALA A 506 -5.53 -21.63 -22.44
N SER A 507 -4.35 -21.56 -23.08
CA SER A 507 -4.08 -22.25 -24.36
C SER A 507 -4.10 -23.78 -24.27
N ASP A 508 -3.99 -24.33 -23.05
CA ASP A 508 -4.12 -25.75 -22.73
C ASP A 508 -5.60 -26.20 -22.55
N GLY A 509 -6.54 -25.27 -22.64
CA GLY A 509 -7.97 -25.53 -22.45
C GLY A 509 -8.44 -25.59 -20.99
N MET A 510 -7.56 -25.32 -20.01
CA MET A 510 -7.89 -25.34 -18.58
C MET A 510 -8.14 -23.92 -18.04
N PRO A 511 -9.09 -23.72 -17.10
CA PRO A 511 -9.30 -22.42 -16.47
C PRO A 511 -8.19 -22.07 -15.48
N TYR A 512 -7.88 -20.78 -15.32
CA TYR A 512 -6.81 -20.30 -14.42
C TYR A 512 -7.34 -19.22 -13.46
N THR A 513 -6.65 -19.04 -12.33
CA THR A 513 -7.01 -18.07 -11.29
C THR A 513 -6.55 -16.66 -11.62
N THR A 514 -7.28 -15.67 -11.10
CA THR A 514 -6.86 -14.27 -11.12
C THR A 514 -5.60 -14.08 -10.28
N LEU A 515 -5.51 -14.76 -9.14
CA LEU A 515 -4.35 -14.71 -8.25
C LEU A 515 -3.44 -15.92 -8.43
N GLY A 516 -2.13 -15.71 -8.31
CA GLY A 516 -1.16 -16.79 -8.39
C GLY A 516 0.23 -16.38 -7.87
N TYR A 517 1.11 -17.36 -7.73
CA TYR A 517 2.50 -17.13 -7.30
C TYR A 517 3.51 -17.60 -8.34
N THR A 518 4.66 -16.92 -8.40
CA THR A 518 5.74 -17.35 -9.29
C THR A 518 6.45 -18.61 -8.78
N ASN A 519 6.67 -18.72 -7.47
CA ASN A 519 7.30 -19.87 -6.84
C ASN A 519 6.59 -20.27 -5.54
N GLY A 520 7.01 -21.35 -4.91
CA GLY A 520 6.43 -21.83 -3.65
C GLY A 520 5.93 -23.27 -3.71
N ARG A 521 5.11 -23.64 -2.73
CA ARG A 521 4.62 -25.02 -2.56
C ARG A 521 3.61 -25.42 -3.63
N GLY A 522 2.89 -24.45 -4.21
CA GLY A 522 1.90 -24.66 -5.26
C GLY A 522 0.54 -25.17 -4.76
N PHE A 523 -0.20 -25.80 -5.67
CA PHE A 523 -1.63 -26.05 -5.52
C PHE A 523 -2.02 -26.90 -4.30
N ARG A 524 -3.10 -26.47 -3.62
CA ARG A 524 -3.84 -27.27 -2.64
C ARG A 524 -5.34 -27.03 -2.80
N ASN A 525 -6.13 -28.05 -2.46
CA ASN A 525 -7.58 -27.94 -2.29
C ASN A 525 -7.96 -28.65 -0.98
N LEU A 526 -7.88 -27.91 0.13
CA LEU A 526 -8.16 -28.39 1.48
C LEU A 526 -9.58 -28.02 1.95
N GLY A 527 -10.43 -27.51 1.05
CA GLY A 527 -11.82 -27.16 1.34
C GLY A 527 -11.94 -26.03 2.35
N ALA A 528 -12.55 -26.30 3.50
CA ALA A 528 -12.84 -25.31 4.53
C ALA A 528 -11.69 -25.09 5.53
N GLU A 529 -10.51 -25.69 5.30
CA GLU A 529 -9.33 -25.45 6.12
C GLU A 529 -8.96 -23.96 6.14
N THR A 530 -8.83 -23.38 7.33
CA THR A 530 -8.52 -21.97 7.54
C THR A 530 -7.06 -21.77 7.95
N ASN A 531 -6.40 -22.79 8.49
CA ASN A 531 -4.98 -22.72 8.80
C ASN A 531 -4.12 -22.95 7.54
N ALA A 532 -3.50 -21.89 7.02
CA ALA A 532 -2.64 -21.99 5.84
C ALA A 532 -1.43 -22.93 6.08
N ASP A 533 -0.98 -23.09 7.33
CA ASP A 533 0.20 -23.90 7.66
C ASP A 533 -0.03 -25.40 7.42
N ALA A 534 -1.28 -25.85 7.26
CA ALA A 534 -1.62 -27.23 6.90
C ALA A 534 -0.89 -27.73 5.64
N THR A 535 -0.54 -26.81 4.72
CA THR A 535 0.24 -27.13 3.51
C THR A 535 1.65 -27.63 3.79
N TYR A 536 2.26 -27.27 4.93
CA TYR A 536 3.63 -27.64 5.27
C TYR A 536 3.78 -29.14 5.58
N GLY A 537 2.70 -29.80 6.00
CA GLY A 537 2.62 -31.25 6.18
C GLY A 537 2.49 -32.07 4.89
N LEU A 538 2.45 -31.43 3.72
CA LEU A 538 2.19 -32.07 2.42
C LEU A 538 3.33 -31.80 1.42
N ASP A 539 3.68 -32.77 0.57
CA ASP A 539 4.70 -32.60 -0.47
C ASP A 539 4.37 -31.45 -1.45
N PRO A 540 5.32 -30.59 -1.87
CA PRO A 540 5.06 -29.52 -2.84
C PRO A 540 4.35 -30.01 -4.12
N ALA A 541 3.34 -29.27 -4.57
CA ALA A 541 2.59 -29.53 -5.81
C ALA A 541 2.54 -28.29 -6.72
N ALA A 542 3.71 -27.87 -7.22
CA ALA A 542 3.83 -26.82 -8.23
C ALA A 542 3.45 -27.32 -9.63
N GLY A 543 3.24 -26.37 -10.54
CA GLY A 543 2.86 -26.62 -11.93
C GLY A 543 1.35 -26.57 -12.17
N ARG A 544 0.98 -26.79 -13.44
CA ARG A 544 -0.38 -26.61 -13.94
C ARG A 544 -1.33 -27.71 -13.45
N GLN A 545 -2.49 -27.31 -12.96
CA GLN A 545 -3.58 -28.15 -12.47
C GLN A 545 -4.88 -27.86 -13.23
N ASP A 546 -5.74 -28.87 -13.36
CA ASP A 546 -7.09 -28.66 -13.88
C ASP A 546 -7.98 -28.11 -12.76
N LEU A 547 -8.31 -26.83 -12.85
CA LEU A 547 -9.14 -26.13 -11.87
C LEU A 547 -10.63 -26.18 -12.23
N GLY A 548 -11.05 -26.92 -13.27
CA GLY A 548 -12.45 -26.95 -13.75
C GLY A 548 -13.47 -27.08 -12.63
N ASP A 549 -13.35 -28.15 -11.84
CA ASP A 549 -14.27 -28.50 -10.75
C ASP A 549 -13.79 -28.03 -9.35
N VAL A 550 -12.72 -27.23 -9.28
CA VAL A 550 -12.16 -26.73 -8.02
C VAL A 550 -12.83 -25.42 -7.62
N ASP A 551 -13.26 -25.32 -6.35
CA ASP A 551 -13.63 -24.03 -5.76
C ASP A 551 -12.38 -23.28 -5.30
N THR A 552 -11.92 -22.36 -6.15
CA THR A 552 -10.71 -21.56 -5.88
C THR A 552 -10.95 -20.43 -4.88
N THR A 553 -12.21 -20.20 -4.47
CA THR A 553 -12.57 -19.16 -3.50
C THR A 553 -12.60 -19.66 -2.06
N SER A 554 -12.44 -20.97 -1.86
CA SER A 554 -12.41 -21.60 -0.53
C SER A 554 -11.15 -21.22 0.26
N PRO A 555 -11.21 -21.17 1.60
CA PRO A 555 -10.06 -20.80 2.44
C PRO A 555 -8.90 -21.80 2.33
N GLY A 556 -9.21 -23.08 2.12
CA GLY A 556 -8.21 -24.15 1.96
C GLY A 556 -7.62 -24.25 0.55
N PHE A 557 -7.93 -23.31 -0.35
CA PHE A 557 -7.32 -23.26 -1.67
C PHE A 557 -5.99 -22.51 -1.63
N HIS A 558 -4.92 -23.21 -2.03
CA HIS A 558 -3.60 -22.61 -2.24
C HIS A 558 -3.36 -22.50 -3.74
N GLN A 559 -2.93 -21.32 -4.19
CA GLN A 559 -2.78 -21.02 -5.61
C GLN A 559 -1.68 -21.87 -6.26
N GLU A 560 -1.78 -22.03 -7.58
CA GLU A 560 -0.69 -22.64 -8.36
C GLU A 560 0.59 -21.80 -8.25
N ALA A 561 1.73 -22.48 -8.26
CA ALA A 561 3.07 -21.88 -8.35
C ALA A 561 3.84 -22.49 -9.52
N LEU A 562 4.64 -21.70 -10.22
CA LEU A 562 5.43 -22.19 -11.36
C LEU A 562 6.70 -22.93 -10.92
N VAL A 563 7.47 -22.35 -9.99
CA VAL A 563 8.74 -22.92 -9.52
C VAL A 563 8.53 -23.57 -8.14
N PRO A 564 8.71 -24.91 -8.00
CA PRO A 564 8.50 -25.59 -6.72
C PRO A 564 9.56 -25.18 -5.68
N MET A 565 9.09 -24.74 -4.51
CA MET A 565 9.91 -24.43 -3.34
C MET A 565 9.20 -24.90 -2.07
N SER A 566 9.94 -25.07 -0.97
CA SER A 566 9.37 -25.42 0.34
C SER A 566 8.60 -24.27 0.98
N SER A 567 8.90 -23.04 0.60
CA SER A 567 8.18 -21.82 0.92
C SER A 567 8.17 -20.96 -0.34
N GLU A 568 7.10 -20.20 -0.56
CA GLU A 568 7.17 -19.09 -1.53
C GLU A 568 8.21 -18.05 -1.06
N THR A 569 8.76 -17.24 -1.96
CA THR A 569 9.78 -16.23 -1.62
C THR A 569 9.20 -14.83 -1.58
N HIS A 570 9.78 -13.95 -0.75
CA HIS A 570 9.58 -12.51 -0.88
C HIS A 570 9.88 -12.01 -2.30
N ALA A 571 9.44 -10.80 -2.59
CA ALA A 571 9.80 -10.05 -3.79
C ALA A 571 10.44 -8.69 -3.45
N GLY A 572 11.33 -8.24 -4.34
CA GLY A 572 12.22 -7.09 -4.12
C GLY A 572 11.77 -5.81 -4.81
N GLU A 573 10.52 -5.72 -5.30
CA GLU A 573 9.98 -4.46 -5.79
C GLU A 573 9.62 -3.51 -4.65
N ASP A 574 9.46 -2.23 -5.01
CA ASP A 574 9.05 -1.19 -4.08
C ASP A 574 7.67 -1.48 -3.47
N VAL A 575 7.52 -1.16 -2.18
CA VAL A 575 6.26 -1.28 -1.43
C VAL A 575 5.61 0.07 -1.17
N GLY A 576 4.32 0.08 -0.86
CA GLY A 576 3.58 1.30 -0.54
C GLY A 576 3.93 1.90 0.82
N ILE A 577 3.95 3.23 0.91
CA ILE A 577 3.92 3.97 2.16
C ILE A 577 2.70 4.88 2.12
N TYR A 578 1.89 4.87 3.18
CA TYR A 578 0.72 5.73 3.37
C TYR A 578 0.86 6.46 4.70
N ALA A 579 0.53 7.75 4.77
CA ALA A 579 0.72 8.51 5.99
C ALA A 579 -0.31 9.63 6.21
N GLN A 580 -0.61 9.86 7.50
CA GLN A 580 -1.42 10.96 7.99
C GLN A 580 -0.79 11.59 9.24
N GLY A 581 -1.07 12.87 9.46
CA GLY A 581 -0.62 13.61 10.64
C GLY A 581 0.65 14.45 10.44
N PRO A 582 1.28 14.92 11.53
CA PRO A 582 2.45 15.80 11.44
C PRO A 582 3.61 15.13 10.71
N GLY A 583 4.14 15.79 9.68
CA GLY A 583 5.26 15.28 8.88
C GLY A 583 4.89 14.29 7.77
N ALA A 584 3.64 13.82 7.71
CA ALA A 584 3.19 12.85 6.71
C ALA A 584 3.39 13.30 5.25
N PHE A 585 3.38 14.61 4.98
CA PHE A 585 3.65 15.18 3.65
C PHE A 585 5.05 14.88 3.08
N LEU A 586 5.98 14.44 3.94
CA LEU A 586 7.31 13.98 3.55
C LEU A 586 7.26 12.62 2.85
N VAL A 587 6.18 11.85 3.03
CA VAL A 587 5.88 10.66 2.25
C VAL A 587 5.41 11.09 0.87
N ASN A 588 6.35 11.22 -0.05
CA ASN A 588 6.09 11.50 -1.46
C ASN A 588 7.17 10.85 -2.36
N GLY A 589 6.80 10.50 -3.59
CA GLY A 589 7.72 9.90 -4.56
C GLY A 589 8.22 8.51 -4.14
N THR A 590 9.43 8.17 -4.59
CA THR A 590 10.12 6.92 -4.25
C THR A 590 11.25 7.22 -3.26
N ASN A 591 11.29 6.48 -2.16
CA ASN A 591 12.19 6.70 -1.03
C ASN A 591 13.01 5.43 -0.76
N GLU A 592 14.16 5.60 -0.11
CA GLU A 592 14.74 4.45 0.60
C GLU A 592 13.86 4.11 1.81
N GLN A 593 13.74 2.82 2.13
CA GLN A 593 12.90 2.37 3.25
C GLN A 593 13.31 2.99 4.60
N ASN A 594 14.61 3.25 4.82
CA ASN A 594 15.10 3.90 6.03
C ASN A 594 14.66 5.38 6.18
N MET A 595 14.06 5.99 5.15
CA MET A 595 13.43 7.31 5.25
C MET A 595 12.28 7.33 6.26
N ILE A 596 11.62 6.19 6.50
CA ILE A 596 10.51 6.07 7.44
C ILE A 596 10.96 6.46 8.86
N PHE A 597 12.11 5.96 9.32
CA PHE A 597 12.74 6.39 10.57
C PHE A 597 12.92 7.91 10.62
N HIS A 598 13.50 8.49 9.57
CA HIS A 598 13.80 9.92 9.55
C HIS A 598 12.53 10.79 9.61
N ILE A 599 11.43 10.35 9.00
CA ILE A 599 10.13 11.03 9.11
C ILE A 599 9.59 10.93 10.53
N MET A 600 9.62 9.74 11.14
CA MET A 600 9.19 9.53 12.53
C MET A 600 10.03 10.38 13.51
N ASN A 601 11.36 10.29 13.40
CA ASN A 601 12.29 11.03 14.24
C ASN A 601 12.12 12.54 14.09
N LEU A 602 11.99 13.07 12.87
CA LEU A 602 11.73 14.50 12.67
C LEU A 602 10.40 14.90 13.31
N SER A 603 9.33 14.18 13.01
CA SER A 603 7.97 14.56 13.43
C SER A 603 7.81 14.48 14.94
N GLY A 604 8.35 13.43 15.57
CA GLY A 604 8.36 13.25 17.03
C GLY A 604 9.51 13.96 17.76
N ASN A 605 10.49 14.51 17.03
CA ASN A 605 11.75 15.05 17.56
C ASN A 605 12.48 14.08 18.51
N LEU A 606 12.42 12.77 18.22
CA LEU A 606 12.78 11.71 19.16
C LEU A 606 14.25 11.83 19.61
N ALA A 607 15.18 11.94 18.66
CA ALA A 607 16.61 12.04 18.97
C ALA A 607 16.99 13.30 19.75
N GLU A 608 16.39 14.46 19.45
CA GLU A 608 16.69 15.69 20.22
C GLU A 608 16.13 15.61 21.64
N GLN A 609 14.93 15.03 21.81
CA GLN A 609 14.34 14.83 23.13
C GLN A 609 15.11 13.81 23.96
N ALA A 610 15.51 12.69 23.36
CA ALA A 610 16.34 11.69 24.00
C ALA A 610 17.69 12.28 24.46
N ASN A 611 18.38 13.02 23.59
CA ASN A 611 19.63 13.70 23.94
C ASN A 611 19.49 14.76 25.04
N ALA A 612 18.29 15.26 25.32
CA ALA A 612 18.06 16.21 26.42
C ALA A 612 17.90 15.52 27.78
N LYS A 613 17.73 14.20 27.79
CA LYS A 613 17.55 13.36 28.98
C LYS A 613 18.84 12.64 29.39
N LEU A 614 19.75 12.45 28.42
CA LEU A 614 21.15 12.03 28.61
C LEU A 614 22.05 13.19 29.07
#